data_AF-B1H1U5-F1
#
_entry.id   AF-B1H1U5-F1
#
_cell.length_a   1.000
_cell.length_b   1.000
_cell.length_c   1.000
_cell.angle_alpha   90.00
_cell.angle_beta   90.00
_cell.angle_gamma   90.00
#
_symmetry.space_group_name_H-M   'P 1'
#
loop_
_entity.id
_entity.type
_entity.pdbx_description
1 polymer ?
#
loop_
_entity_poly.entity_id
_entity_poly.type
_entity_poly.pdbx_seq_one_letter_code
_entity_poly.pdbx_strand_id
1 'polypeptide(L)'
;AESQLPPAQQQNHSCPQLSSRISSWLGVAHSLEVPVMFGLWILLASSLSGVHSQFPRGCTTNEALQKRTCCPEWTDGTPCGSGSGRGECRPWVAPVIPEKFEELLYDDRLNWPHHYYDSTCECFGTFSGFNCGYCKYGYYGEKCDQKKTVVRKEIRELTLVERNRFFSYLALAKTTKSKDFVVLTTGDRHNSDTYTFVDASIYDVFSWIHYYSMKPIMIKSAFIDSKTYAHQGPAFPGWHRLGLLFLEREIQLMTGDEDFALPYYDWRGEKNCSICTNDFLGDNDAQGNLSPYSHFSYWKVICSGYDYPAVYCRDHEEHTMEKLLRKPGSDPLNSRFPSFQDVEDTLKWQNFDTSPYDETARESFRNSLEGFLNPSDGVTLERNMHNLVHMYLGGTMSQVPISCNDPMFVLHHNFIDKILETWIKKYNGAPKFYPENRQPGQRPYECATPYFPCYRNKVLLQTSRHYGYTYSNYQEFGPGDTYEGIVTAATKYIFSALRHLLP
;
A
#
# COMPACT_ATOMS: atom_id res chain seq x y z
N ALA A 1 -17.77 -18.39 46.88
CA ALA A 1 -18.33 -19.51 46.09
C ALA A 1 -19.71 -19.09 45.61
N GLU A 2 -20.10 -19.54 44.41
CA GLU A 2 -21.49 -19.62 43.87
C GLU A 2 -22.32 -18.30 43.84
N SER A 3 -22.71 -17.71 42.69
CA SER A 3 -23.52 -18.19 41.54
C SER A 3 -25.04 -18.26 41.85
N GLN A 4 -25.99 -17.91 40.97
CA GLN A 4 -25.93 -17.35 39.60
C GLN A 4 -27.29 -16.70 39.19
N LEU A 5 -27.36 -16.15 37.96
CA LEU A 5 -28.59 -15.82 37.17
C LEU A 5 -29.35 -17.10 36.73
N PRO A 6 -30.49 -17.11 35.97
CA PRO A 6 -31.21 -16.07 35.19
C PRO A 6 -32.73 -16.02 35.64
N PRO A 7 -33.85 -15.91 34.85
CA PRO A 7 -34.13 -15.78 33.41
C PRO A 7 -35.05 -14.55 33.04
N ALA A 8 -35.99 -14.69 32.09
CA ALA A 8 -36.78 -13.63 31.44
C ALA A 8 -38.13 -14.15 30.86
N GLN A 9 -39.02 -13.29 30.34
CA GLN A 9 -40.17 -13.71 29.49
C GLN A 9 -40.70 -12.66 28.45
N GLN A 10 -40.33 -12.90 27.20
CA GLN A 10 -41.07 -12.86 25.90
C GLN A 10 -42.56 -12.42 25.84
N GLN A 11 -42.98 -11.62 24.82
CA GLN A 11 -43.93 -11.97 23.71
C GLN A 11 -44.40 -10.79 22.80
N ASN A 12 -45.08 -11.11 21.67
CA ASN A 12 -45.53 -10.23 20.57
C ASN A 12 -47.00 -9.75 20.71
N HIS A 13 -47.52 -8.87 19.81
CA HIS A 13 -48.68 -9.18 18.93
C HIS A 13 -49.22 -8.04 18.00
N SER A 14 -49.24 -8.30 16.67
CA SER A 14 -50.25 -7.96 15.61
C SER A 14 -50.81 -6.53 15.34
N CYS A 15 -51.38 -6.36 14.13
CA CYS A 15 -51.89 -5.13 13.50
C CYS A 15 -53.31 -5.35 12.89
N PRO A 16 -54.13 -4.30 12.67
CA PRO A 16 -55.10 -4.30 11.55
C PRO A 16 -55.16 -2.99 10.72
N GLN A 17 -55.70 -3.08 9.50
CA GLN A 17 -55.94 -1.98 8.56
C GLN A 17 -57.35 -1.34 8.71
N LEU A 18 -57.55 -0.12 8.17
CA LEU A 18 -58.70 0.25 7.33
C LEU A 18 -58.51 1.62 6.63
N SER A 19 -59.47 2.08 5.81
CA SER A 19 -59.19 2.93 4.63
C SER A 19 -60.13 4.12 4.35
N SER A 20 -59.65 5.01 3.47
CA SER A 20 -60.38 5.63 2.32
C SER A 20 -60.69 7.14 2.29
N ARG A 21 -60.71 7.65 1.04
CA ARG A 21 -61.29 8.92 0.51
C ARG A 21 -60.55 10.25 0.76
N ILE A 22 -60.73 11.31 -0.07
CA ILE A 22 -60.58 11.48 -1.55
C ILE A 22 -60.88 12.96 -1.91
N SER A 23 -60.12 13.57 -2.84
CA SER A 23 -60.41 14.82 -3.58
C SER A 23 -60.51 16.13 -2.75
N SER A 24 -60.36 17.36 -3.28
CA SER A 24 -59.84 17.88 -4.56
C SER A 24 -59.48 19.38 -4.41
N TRP A 25 -58.77 19.96 -5.37
CA TRP A 25 -59.17 21.18 -6.12
C TRP A 25 -58.33 21.28 -7.41
N LEU A 26 -58.79 22.04 -8.41
CA LEU A 26 -58.33 21.95 -9.81
C LEU A 26 -58.15 23.32 -10.50
N GLY A 27 -57.33 23.34 -11.57
CA GLY A 27 -57.16 24.47 -12.50
C GLY A 27 -55.70 24.91 -12.62
N VAL A 28 -55.16 25.33 -13.77
CA VAL A 28 -55.76 25.53 -15.12
C VAL A 28 -54.75 25.05 -16.18
N ALA A 29 -55.22 24.54 -17.32
CA ALA A 29 -54.40 24.09 -18.44
C ALA A 29 -54.23 25.16 -19.53
N HIS A 30 -53.24 25.00 -20.42
CA HIS A 30 -53.34 25.37 -21.84
C HIS A 30 -52.40 24.50 -22.70
N SER A 31 -52.77 24.30 -23.96
CA SER A 31 -52.15 23.36 -24.90
C SER A 31 -51.23 24.06 -25.92
N LEU A 32 -50.29 23.31 -26.50
CA LEU A 32 -49.71 23.60 -27.83
C LEU A 32 -49.22 22.28 -28.47
N GLU A 33 -49.09 22.25 -29.80
CA GLU A 33 -49.13 21.03 -30.61
C GLU A 33 -47.75 20.49 -31.07
N VAL A 34 -47.75 19.29 -31.64
CA VAL A 34 -46.58 18.48 -32.02
C VAL A 34 -46.30 18.59 -33.53
N PRO A 35 -45.02 18.61 -33.95
CA PRO A 35 -44.63 17.66 -34.99
C PRO A 35 -43.23 17.03 -34.81
N VAL A 36 -43.24 15.70 -34.65
CA VAL A 36 -42.31 14.71 -35.22
C VAL A 36 -40.95 15.21 -35.75
N MET A 37 -39.87 15.02 -34.98
CA MET A 37 -38.49 14.81 -35.49
C MET A 37 -37.64 13.95 -34.51
N PHE A 38 -38.17 12.81 -34.05
CA PHE A 38 -37.39 11.86 -33.25
C PHE A 38 -36.76 10.77 -34.12
N GLY A 39 -35.52 11.03 -34.56
CA GLY A 39 -34.69 10.06 -35.29
C GLY A 39 -33.21 10.20 -34.92
N LEU A 40 -32.58 9.07 -34.57
CA LEU A 40 -31.12 8.87 -34.60
C LEU A 40 -30.24 9.76 -33.69
N TRP A 41 -30.58 9.92 -32.40
CA TRP A 41 -29.61 10.40 -31.37
C TRP A 41 -29.68 9.68 -30.01
N ILE A 42 -30.15 8.42 -29.96
CA ILE A 42 -30.02 7.55 -28.77
C ILE A 42 -29.37 6.23 -29.17
N LEU A 43 -28.07 6.27 -29.50
CA LEU A 43 -27.25 5.07 -29.78
C LEU A 43 -25.75 5.28 -29.50
N LEU A 44 -25.40 6.23 -28.63
CA LEU A 44 -24.01 6.62 -28.33
C LEU A 44 -23.80 6.98 -26.84
N ALA A 45 -24.47 6.25 -25.94
CA ALA A 45 -24.37 6.41 -24.48
C ALA A 45 -24.33 5.07 -23.71
N SER A 46 -24.03 3.96 -24.40
CA SER A 46 -24.14 2.59 -23.88
C SER A 46 -22.87 1.77 -24.11
N SER A 47 -21.69 2.37 -23.89
CA SER A 47 -20.39 1.74 -24.12
C SER A 47 -19.24 2.37 -23.29
N LEU A 48 -19.46 2.67 -22.01
CA LEU A 48 -18.40 3.07 -21.06
C LEU A 48 -18.74 2.63 -19.62
N SER A 49 -18.58 1.33 -19.34
CA SER A 49 -18.68 0.75 -17.99
C SER A 49 -17.70 -0.42 -17.82
N GLY A 50 -16.42 -0.18 -18.16
CA GLY A 50 -15.34 -1.17 -18.18
C GLY A 50 -14.72 -1.47 -16.81
N VAL A 51 -15.55 -1.77 -15.81
CA VAL A 51 -15.19 -1.96 -14.39
C VAL A 51 -14.38 -3.25 -14.17
N HIS A 52 -13.13 -3.17 -13.67
CA HIS A 52 -12.19 -4.32 -13.52
C HIS A 52 -11.20 -4.13 -12.35
N SER A 53 -10.49 -5.20 -11.86
CA SER A 53 -9.82 -5.26 -10.51
C SER A 53 -9.32 -6.65 -10.03
N GLN A 54 -8.09 -7.06 -9.66
CA GLN A 54 -6.77 -6.47 -9.30
C GLN A 54 -5.82 -6.20 -10.45
N PHE A 55 -5.81 -7.16 -11.36
CA PHE A 55 -4.70 -7.43 -12.25
C PHE A 55 -4.66 -6.37 -13.36
N PRO A 56 -3.67 -6.37 -14.27
CA PRO A 56 -3.72 -5.48 -15.42
C PRO A 56 -5.06 -5.66 -16.15
N ARG A 57 -5.78 -4.57 -16.46
CA ARG A 57 -7.16 -4.66 -17.00
C ARG A 57 -7.29 -5.59 -18.21
N GLY A 58 -6.28 -5.63 -19.08
CA GLY A 58 -6.23 -6.54 -20.24
C GLY A 58 -6.12 -8.04 -19.89
N CYS A 59 -5.81 -8.38 -18.64
CA CYS A 59 -5.65 -9.75 -18.15
C CYS A 59 -6.83 -10.27 -17.31
N THR A 60 -7.80 -9.43 -16.97
CA THR A 60 -9.02 -9.82 -16.23
C THR A 60 -10.18 -10.19 -17.15
N THR A 61 -9.93 -10.37 -18.45
CA THR A 61 -10.93 -10.84 -19.41
C THR A 61 -11.11 -12.35 -19.30
N ASN A 62 -12.31 -12.87 -19.60
CA ASN A 62 -12.57 -14.31 -19.64
C ASN A 62 -11.58 -15.05 -20.56
N GLU A 63 -11.18 -14.43 -21.67
CA GLU A 63 -10.19 -14.98 -22.59
C GLU A 63 -8.79 -15.08 -21.97
N ALA A 64 -8.30 -14.03 -21.31
CA ALA A 64 -6.98 -14.03 -20.68
C ALA A 64 -6.90 -15.01 -19.50
N LEU A 65 -7.99 -15.15 -18.74
CA LEU A 65 -8.11 -16.10 -17.63
C LEU A 65 -8.22 -17.55 -18.14
N GLN A 66 -9.05 -17.83 -19.15
CA GLN A 66 -9.17 -19.17 -19.76
C GLN A 66 -7.89 -19.62 -20.48
N LYS A 67 -7.21 -18.70 -21.18
CA LYS A 67 -5.89 -18.95 -21.79
C LYS A 67 -4.74 -18.90 -20.79
N ARG A 68 -5.02 -18.57 -19.51
CA ARG A 68 -4.03 -18.37 -18.44
C ARG A 68 -2.82 -17.55 -18.91
N THR A 69 -3.09 -16.48 -19.66
CA THR A 69 -2.06 -15.67 -20.34
C THR A 69 -2.30 -14.18 -20.08
N CYS A 70 -1.40 -13.53 -19.37
CA CYS A 70 -1.40 -12.09 -19.12
C CYS A 70 -0.30 -11.41 -19.92
N CYS A 71 -0.55 -11.24 -21.22
CA CYS A 71 0.33 -10.56 -22.16
C CYS A 71 -0.43 -9.50 -22.98
N PRO A 72 -0.89 -8.39 -22.38
CA PRO A 72 -1.66 -7.38 -23.11
C PRO A 72 -0.84 -6.70 -24.20
N GLU A 73 -1.55 -6.14 -25.17
CA GLU A 73 -0.94 -5.35 -26.23
C GLU A 73 -0.33 -4.04 -25.69
N TRP A 74 0.69 -3.55 -26.39
CA TRP A 74 1.17 -2.18 -26.27
C TRP A 74 0.62 -1.32 -27.43
N THR A 75 0.94 -0.03 -27.47
CA THR A 75 0.43 0.93 -28.48
C THR A 75 0.91 0.65 -29.91
N ASP A 76 1.78 -0.33 -30.13
CA ASP A 76 2.13 -0.86 -31.46
C ASP A 76 1.19 -1.99 -31.94
N GLY A 77 0.17 -2.34 -31.16
CA GLY A 77 -0.78 -3.41 -31.47
C GLY A 77 -0.21 -4.82 -31.31
N THR A 78 0.91 -4.98 -30.59
CA THR A 78 1.53 -6.28 -30.35
C THR A 78 1.58 -6.64 -28.86
N PRO A 79 1.39 -7.92 -28.48
CA PRO A 79 1.61 -8.39 -27.12
C PRO A 79 3.00 -7.99 -26.61
N CYS A 80 3.05 -7.40 -25.42
CA CYS A 80 4.28 -6.97 -24.74
C CYS A 80 5.15 -5.95 -25.51
N GLY A 81 4.61 -5.24 -26.51
CA GLY A 81 5.38 -4.32 -27.35
C GLY A 81 6.49 -5.00 -28.15
N SER A 82 6.25 -6.25 -28.56
CA SER A 82 7.22 -7.10 -29.29
C SER A 82 7.51 -6.60 -30.70
N GLY A 83 6.55 -5.97 -31.39
CA GLY A 83 6.76 -5.31 -32.68
C GLY A 83 7.78 -4.16 -32.60
N SER A 84 7.85 -3.50 -31.44
CA SER A 84 8.81 -2.43 -31.14
C SER A 84 10.00 -2.90 -30.28
N GLY A 85 10.16 -4.21 -30.08
CA GLY A 85 11.29 -4.79 -29.34
C GLY A 85 11.33 -4.45 -27.84
N ARG A 86 10.20 -4.08 -27.21
CA ARG A 86 10.15 -3.71 -25.79
C ARG A 86 10.08 -4.91 -24.85
N GLY A 87 9.56 -6.04 -25.33
CA GLY A 87 9.44 -7.29 -24.59
C GLY A 87 8.82 -8.39 -25.44
N GLU A 88 8.50 -9.52 -24.79
CA GLU A 88 7.90 -10.69 -25.44
C GLU A 88 6.99 -11.44 -24.45
N CYS A 89 5.93 -12.08 -24.94
CA CYS A 89 5.10 -12.95 -24.11
C CYS A 89 5.85 -14.26 -23.84
N ARG A 90 6.12 -14.59 -22.57
CA ARG A 90 6.92 -15.75 -22.17
C ARG A 90 6.16 -16.64 -21.18
N PRO A 91 6.34 -17.97 -21.25
CA PRO A 91 5.89 -18.88 -20.20
C PRO A 91 6.47 -18.48 -18.83
N TRP A 92 5.62 -18.47 -17.81
CA TRP A 92 6.01 -18.15 -16.45
C TRP A 92 6.78 -19.32 -15.82
N VAL A 93 8.11 -19.20 -15.75
CA VAL A 93 8.96 -20.20 -15.11
C VAL A 93 8.99 -19.96 -13.60
N ALA A 94 8.07 -20.62 -12.89
CA ALA A 94 8.01 -20.64 -11.44
C ALA A 94 9.34 -21.15 -10.82
N PRO A 95 9.83 -20.55 -9.72
CA PRO A 95 10.99 -21.08 -9.00
C PRO A 95 10.69 -22.48 -8.44
N VAL A 96 11.58 -23.45 -8.70
CA VAL A 96 11.40 -24.84 -8.25
C VAL A 96 11.10 -24.88 -6.75
N ILE A 97 9.90 -25.35 -6.42
CA ILE A 97 9.50 -25.67 -5.06
C ILE A 97 10.09 -27.05 -4.72
N PRO A 98 10.83 -27.22 -3.61
CA PRO A 98 11.24 -28.54 -3.14
C PRO A 98 10.02 -29.41 -2.80
N GLU A 99 10.01 -30.68 -3.22
CA GLU A 99 8.85 -31.60 -3.19
C GLU A 99 8.06 -31.64 -1.86
N LYS A 100 8.70 -31.36 -0.72
CA LYS A 100 8.06 -31.31 0.62
C LYS A 100 7.09 -30.12 0.84
N PHE A 101 6.56 -29.54 -0.23
CA PHE A 101 5.70 -28.36 -0.23
C PHE A 101 4.48 -28.49 -1.17
N GLU A 102 4.16 -29.70 -1.67
CA GLU A 102 2.83 -30.01 -2.23
C GLU A 102 1.69 -29.61 -1.25
N GLU A 103 2.02 -29.56 0.04
CA GLU A 103 1.17 -29.12 1.15
C GLU A 103 0.76 -27.62 1.09
N LEU A 104 1.29 -26.83 0.14
CA LEU A 104 0.96 -25.41 -0.09
C LEU A 104 -0.06 -25.16 -1.22
N LEU A 105 -0.56 -26.20 -1.90
CA LEU A 105 -1.33 -26.12 -3.16
C LEU A 105 -2.65 -25.31 -3.16
N TYR A 106 -3.02 -24.63 -2.07
CA TYR A 106 -4.28 -23.90 -1.93
C TYR A 106 -4.14 -22.37 -1.81
N ASP A 107 -2.93 -21.82 -1.66
CA ASP A 107 -2.73 -20.36 -1.58
C ASP A 107 -2.39 -19.77 -2.96
N ASP A 108 -3.30 -18.99 -3.52
CA ASP A 108 -3.20 -18.34 -4.85
C ASP A 108 -2.02 -17.37 -5.05
N ARG A 109 -1.31 -17.05 -3.96
CA ARG A 109 -0.05 -16.28 -3.96
C ARG A 109 1.18 -17.13 -4.26
N LEU A 110 1.08 -18.46 -4.14
CA LEU A 110 2.21 -19.35 -4.30
C LEU A 110 2.78 -19.29 -5.72
N ASN A 111 4.09 -19.05 -5.85
CA ASN A 111 4.77 -18.84 -7.14
C ASN A 111 4.08 -17.77 -8.02
N TRP A 112 3.50 -16.73 -7.41
CA TRP A 112 2.80 -15.63 -8.10
C TRP A 112 3.49 -15.19 -9.40
N PRO A 113 2.76 -14.99 -10.52
CA PRO A 113 1.30 -15.03 -10.64
C PRO A 113 0.72 -16.40 -11.08
N HIS A 114 1.46 -17.51 -10.87
CA HIS A 114 1.16 -18.80 -11.51
C HIS A 114 -0.27 -19.34 -11.31
N HIS A 115 -0.91 -19.10 -10.17
CA HIS A 115 -2.31 -19.49 -9.95
C HIS A 115 -3.25 -18.97 -11.04
N TYR A 116 -3.00 -17.75 -11.54
CA TYR A 116 -3.82 -17.07 -12.54
C TYR A 116 -3.29 -17.24 -13.97
N TYR A 117 -1.96 -17.17 -14.17
CA TYR A 117 -1.35 -17.15 -15.50
C TYR A 117 -0.09 -18.02 -15.62
N ASP A 118 -0.03 -18.81 -16.69
CA ASP A 118 1.11 -19.61 -17.13
C ASP A 118 2.01 -18.85 -18.13
N SER A 119 1.61 -17.66 -18.58
CA SER A 119 2.41 -16.80 -19.46
C SER A 119 2.21 -15.31 -19.16
N THR A 120 3.31 -14.55 -19.19
CA THR A 120 3.37 -13.12 -18.85
C THR A 120 4.42 -12.39 -19.71
N CYS A 121 4.33 -11.07 -19.82
CA CYS A 121 5.36 -10.28 -20.51
C CYS A 121 6.72 -10.29 -19.80
N GLU A 122 7.78 -10.64 -20.53
CA GLU A 122 9.18 -10.36 -20.18
C GLU A 122 9.64 -9.10 -20.91
N CYS A 123 10.14 -8.09 -20.18
CA CYS A 123 10.52 -6.78 -20.73
C CYS A 123 12.02 -6.59 -20.83
N PHE A 124 12.49 -6.13 -22.00
CA PHE A 124 13.90 -6.02 -22.34
C PHE A 124 14.50 -4.67 -21.91
N GLY A 125 15.84 -4.62 -21.78
CA GLY A 125 16.58 -3.38 -21.50
C GLY A 125 16.09 -2.64 -20.24
N THR A 126 15.62 -1.40 -20.42
CA THR A 126 15.06 -0.52 -19.39
C THR A 126 13.52 -0.48 -19.36
N PHE A 127 12.83 -1.29 -20.17
CA PHE A 127 11.37 -1.38 -20.22
C PHE A 127 10.77 -2.20 -19.08
N SER A 128 9.53 -1.91 -18.72
CA SER A 128 8.81 -2.53 -17.59
C SER A 128 7.29 -2.32 -17.69
N GLY A 129 6.56 -2.71 -16.65
CA GLY A 129 5.10 -2.73 -16.63
C GLY A 129 4.52 -3.97 -17.32
N PHE A 130 3.21 -4.16 -17.17
CA PHE A 130 2.52 -5.42 -17.48
C PHE A 130 2.48 -5.78 -18.98
N ASN A 131 2.60 -4.79 -19.87
CA ASN A 131 2.69 -4.94 -21.32
C ASN A 131 4.01 -4.40 -21.88
N CYS A 132 5.02 -4.23 -21.03
CA CYS A 132 6.29 -3.55 -21.34
C CYS A 132 6.14 -2.09 -21.83
N GLY A 133 4.97 -1.47 -21.61
CA GLY A 133 4.68 -0.10 -22.00
C GLY A 133 5.45 0.99 -21.22
N TYR A 134 5.95 0.64 -20.03
CA TYR A 134 6.50 1.57 -19.05
C TYR A 134 8.02 1.45 -18.93
N CYS A 135 8.63 2.27 -18.09
CA CYS A 135 10.05 2.22 -17.78
C CYS A 135 10.29 1.58 -16.41
N LYS A 136 11.46 0.94 -16.22
CA LYS A 136 11.93 0.53 -14.90
C LYS A 136 12.08 1.77 -14.00
N TYR A 137 11.82 1.64 -12.71
CA TYR A 137 11.90 2.76 -11.77
C TYR A 137 13.24 3.53 -11.90
N GLY A 138 13.14 4.85 -11.97
CA GLY A 138 14.27 5.76 -12.22
C GLY A 138 14.57 6.05 -13.69
N TYR A 139 13.97 5.31 -14.63
CA TYR A 139 13.99 5.60 -16.06
C TYR A 139 12.67 6.25 -16.52
N TYR A 140 12.77 7.09 -17.55
CA TYR A 140 11.72 7.97 -18.07
C TYR A 140 11.91 8.19 -19.58
N GLY A 141 10.93 8.85 -20.22
CA GLY A 141 10.88 9.04 -21.67
C GLY A 141 10.42 7.79 -22.44
N GLU A 142 9.94 7.99 -23.67
CA GLU A 142 9.38 6.94 -24.56
C GLU A 142 10.30 5.71 -24.70
N LYS A 143 11.60 5.93 -24.80
CA LYS A 143 12.64 4.90 -24.98
C LYS A 143 13.24 4.39 -23.67
N CYS A 144 12.81 4.92 -22.52
CA CYS A 144 13.34 4.59 -21.20
C CYS A 144 14.86 4.74 -21.07
N ASP A 145 15.42 5.71 -21.81
CA ASP A 145 16.84 6.07 -21.86
C ASP A 145 17.19 7.25 -20.93
N GLN A 146 16.20 8.05 -20.55
CA GLN A 146 16.39 9.19 -19.64
C GLN A 146 16.37 8.71 -18.19
N LYS A 147 17.46 8.97 -17.44
CA LYS A 147 17.52 8.63 -16.00
C LYS A 147 17.24 9.85 -15.14
N LYS A 148 16.25 9.76 -14.26
CA LYS A 148 15.91 10.79 -13.26
C LYS A 148 16.29 10.32 -11.86
N THR A 149 16.38 11.24 -10.89
CA THR A 149 16.50 10.90 -9.47
C THR A 149 15.79 11.94 -8.63
N VAL A 150 14.67 11.56 -8.00
CA VAL A 150 13.90 12.45 -7.13
C VAL A 150 14.44 12.44 -5.69
N VAL A 151 14.05 13.44 -4.88
CA VAL A 151 14.45 13.56 -3.46
C VAL A 151 13.22 13.46 -2.57
N ARG A 152 13.11 12.36 -1.84
CA ARG A 152 12.13 12.17 -0.76
C ARG A 152 12.58 12.95 0.47
N LYS A 153 11.84 14.01 0.79
CA LYS A 153 12.12 14.94 1.89
C LYS A 153 11.42 14.52 3.19
N GLU A 154 11.85 15.05 4.32
CA GLU A 154 11.06 14.95 5.55
C GLU A 154 9.81 15.85 5.41
N ILE A 155 8.64 15.44 5.90
CA ILE A 155 7.41 16.21 5.64
C ILE A 155 7.43 17.64 6.23
N ARG A 156 8.19 17.89 7.31
CA ARG A 156 8.39 19.22 7.91
C ARG A 156 9.45 20.05 7.17
N GLU A 157 10.27 19.44 6.33
CA GLU A 157 11.13 20.12 5.36
C GLU A 157 10.32 20.67 4.16
N LEU A 158 9.15 20.09 3.86
CA LEU A 158 8.30 20.55 2.76
C LEU A 158 7.76 21.96 3.02
N THR A 159 7.97 22.83 2.02
CA THR A 159 7.28 24.11 1.92
C THR A 159 5.76 23.91 1.84
N LEU A 160 4.99 24.95 2.19
CA LEU A 160 3.53 24.90 2.12
C LEU A 160 3.01 24.50 0.72
N VAL A 161 3.70 24.92 -0.35
CA VAL A 161 3.34 24.56 -1.73
C VAL A 161 3.60 23.07 -2.00
N GLU A 162 4.77 22.55 -1.64
CA GLU A 162 5.09 21.12 -1.80
C GLU A 162 4.16 20.22 -0.97
N ARG A 163 3.81 20.66 0.24
CA ARG A 163 2.93 19.93 1.15
C ARG A 163 1.48 19.92 0.66
N ASN A 164 0.96 21.07 0.24
CA ASN A 164 -0.38 21.16 -0.36
C ASN A 164 -0.44 20.36 -1.67
N ARG A 165 0.62 20.33 -2.49
CA ARG A 165 0.74 19.45 -3.66
C ARG A 165 0.62 17.97 -3.25
N PHE A 166 1.38 17.54 -2.26
CA PHE A 166 1.35 16.16 -1.76
C PHE A 166 -0.04 15.73 -1.26
N PHE A 167 -0.71 16.55 -0.43
CA PHE A 167 -2.06 16.23 0.05
C PHE A 167 -3.10 16.25 -1.07
N SER A 168 -3.02 17.21 -1.99
CA SER A 168 -3.90 17.27 -3.17
C SER A 168 -3.75 16.04 -4.06
N TYR A 169 -2.52 15.56 -4.27
CA TYR A 169 -2.23 14.40 -5.09
C TYR A 169 -2.67 13.09 -4.43
N LEU A 170 -2.53 12.94 -3.11
CA LEU A 170 -3.11 11.80 -2.38
C LEU A 170 -4.64 11.79 -2.45
N ALA A 171 -5.29 12.94 -2.25
CA ALA A 171 -6.75 13.06 -2.37
C ALA A 171 -7.25 12.73 -3.79
N LEU A 172 -6.50 13.15 -4.82
CA LEU A 172 -6.78 12.79 -6.21
C LEU A 172 -6.53 11.28 -6.48
N ALA A 173 -5.49 10.69 -5.89
CA ALA A 173 -5.20 9.25 -6.01
C ALA A 173 -6.25 8.37 -5.32
N LYS A 174 -6.88 8.84 -4.23
CA LYS A 174 -7.97 8.16 -3.51
C LYS A 174 -9.33 8.25 -4.20
N THR A 175 -9.45 9.09 -5.23
CA THR A 175 -10.71 9.29 -5.99
C THR A 175 -10.60 8.89 -7.46
N THR A 176 -9.41 9.00 -8.06
CA THR A 176 -9.13 8.60 -9.45
C THR A 176 -8.97 7.09 -9.56
N LYS A 177 -9.87 6.43 -10.30
CA LYS A 177 -9.74 5.00 -10.65
C LYS A 177 -8.47 4.78 -11.47
N SER A 178 -7.64 3.79 -11.11
CA SER A 178 -6.42 3.53 -11.90
C SER A 178 -6.79 2.95 -13.27
N LYS A 179 -6.04 3.41 -14.28
CA LYS A 179 -6.26 3.08 -15.71
C LYS A 179 -5.76 1.68 -16.05
N ASP A 180 -4.78 1.20 -15.28
CA ASP A 180 -3.96 0.03 -15.59
C ASP A 180 -4.21 -1.13 -14.61
N PHE A 181 -4.13 -0.81 -13.31
CA PHE A 181 -4.26 -1.71 -12.17
C PHE A 181 -5.47 -1.36 -11.32
N VAL A 182 -5.90 -2.26 -10.43
CA VAL A 182 -7.19 -2.19 -9.73
C VAL A 182 -7.17 -3.19 -8.52
N VAL A 183 -8.26 -3.74 -7.93
CA VAL A 183 -8.33 -4.66 -6.71
C VAL A 183 -9.31 -5.89 -6.73
N LEU A 184 -8.87 -7.15 -6.58
CA LEU A 184 -9.74 -8.37 -6.69
C LEU A 184 -10.63 -8.60 -5.45
N THR A 185 -11.90 -8.99 -5.67
CA THR A 185 -12.82 -9.45 -4.62
C THR A 185 -13.34 -10.87 -4.90
N THR A 186 -13.74 -11.60 -3.86
CA THR A 186 -14.34 -12.95 -4.02
C THR A 186 -15.22 -13.33 -2.84
N GLY A 187 -16.31 -14.06 -3.13
CA GLY A 187 -17.16 -14.69 -2.12
C GLY A 187 -16.61 -16.01 -1.58
N ASP A 188 -15.80 -16.72 -2.36
CA ASP A 188 -15.01 -17.88 -1.94
C ASP A 188 -13.71 -17.95 -2.77
N ARG A 189 -12.57 -17.68 -2.15
CA ARG A 189 -11.25 -17.75 -2.81
C ARG A 189 -10.92 -19.14 -3.39
N HIS A 190 -11.54 -20.20 -2.88
CA HIS A 190 -11.34 -21.57 -3.36
C HIS A 190 -12.14 -21.87 -4.64
N ASN A 191 -13.08 -20.98 -5.01
CA ASN A 191 -13.89 -21.10 -6.21
C ASN A 191 -13.65 -19.91 -7.16
N SER A 192 -12.92 -20.17 -8.25
CA SER A 192 -12.63 -19.20 -9.32
C SER A 192 -13.87 -18.55 -9.92
N ASP A 193 -15.01 -19.25 -9.93
CA ASP A 193 -16.26 -18.75 -10.53
C ASP A 193 -16.90 -17.63 -9.69
N THR A 194 -16.38 -17.39 -8.47
CA THR A 194 -16.80 -16.28 -7.60
C THR A 194 -15.82 -15.10 -7.59
N TYR A 195 -14.72 -15.18 -8.36
CA TYR A 195 -13.73 -14.10 -8.49
C TYR A 195 -14.35 -12.95 -9.28
N THR A 196 -14.45 -11.79 -8.64
CA THR A 196 -15.10 -10.61 -9.22
C THR A 196 -14.12 -9.44 -9.25
N PHE A 197 -14.07 -8.77 -10.40
CA PHE A 197 -13.06 -7.76 -10.68
C PHE A 197 -13.74 -6.36 -10.68
N VAL A 198 -13.74 -5.64 -9.55
CA VAL A 198 -14.49 -4.38 -9.23
C VAL A 198 -13.69 -3.05 -9.04
N ASP A 199 -13.78 -2.05 -9.94
CA ASP A 199 -12.94 -0.81 -10.00
C ASP A 199 -12.49 -0.15 -8.67
N ALA A 200 -11.18 0.11 -8.53
CA ALA A 200 -10.57 0.78 -7.36
C ALA A 200 -9.86 2.12 -7.71
N SER A 201 -9.73 3.04 -6.75
CA SER A 201 -8.84 4.21 -6.91
C SER A 201 -7.37 3.82 -6.85
N ILE A 202 -6.46 4.64 -7.40
CA ILE A 202 -5.00 4.40 -7.32
C ILE A 202 -4.54 4.11 -5.88
N TYR A 203 -5.09 4.82 -4.90
CA TYR A 203 -4.76 4.61 -3.49
C TYR A 203 -5.40 3.33 -2.92
N ASP A 204 -6.59 2.95 -3.39
CA ASP A 204 -7.22 1.66 -3.02
C ASP A 204 -6.44 0.48 -3.59
N VAL A 205 -5.89 0.59 -4.81
CA VAL A 205 -4.98 -0.41 -5.40
C VAL A 205 -3.78 -0.65 -4.50
N PHE A 206 -3.08 0.43 -4.13
CA PHE A 206 -1.98 0.38 -3.17
C PHE A 206 -2.39 -0.25 -1.83
N SER A 207 -3.59 0.06 -1.33
CA SER A 207 -4.11 -0.47 -0.06
C SER A 207 -4.46 -1.96 -0.12
N TRP A 208 -5.08 -2.41 -1.21
CA TRP A 208 -5.44 -3.81 -1.40
C TRP A 208 -4.24 -4.73 -1.64
N ILE A 209 -3.21 -4.24 -2.35
CA ILE A 209 -1.94 -4.96 -2.55
C ILE A 209 -1.35 -5.39 -1.20
N HIS A 210 -1.48 -4.55 -0.17
CA HIS A 210 -1.08 -4.85 1.21
C HIS A 210 -2.02 -5.85 1.89
N TYR A 211 -3.33 -5.59 1.88
CA TYR A 211 -4.37 -6.50 2.41
C TYR A 211 -4.19 -7.95 1.89
N TYR A 212 -4.07 -8.11 0.57
CA TYR A 212 -3.94 -9.42 -0.07
C TYR A 212 -2.63 -10.14 0.30
N SER A 213 -1.55 -9.39 0.57
CA SER A 213 -0.26 -9.96 0.98
C SER A 213 -0.15 -10.26 2.46
N MET A 214 -0.88 -9.56 3.33
CA MET A 214 -0.86 -9.81 4.77
C MET A 214 -1.71 -11.01 5.19
N LYS A 215 -2.67 -11.49 4.38
CA LYS A 215 -3.54 -12.63 4.78
C LYS A 215 -2.66 -13.84 5.21
N PRO A 216 -2.95 -14.51 6.33
CA PRO A 216 -2.18 -15.68 6.78
C PRO A 216 -1.99 -16.74 5.69
N ILE A 217 -0.80 -17.31 5.59
CA ILE A 217 -0.49 -18.34 4.58
C ILE A 217 -1.18 -19.66 4.94
N MET A 218 -1.79 -20.31 3.95
CA MET A 218 -2.31 -21.67 4.11
C MET A 218 -1.25 -22.75 3.88
N ILE A 219 -1.17 -23.71 4.81
CA ILE A 219 -0.43 -24.96 4.65
C ILE A 219 -1.30 -26.12 5.16
N LYS A 220 -1.43 -27.21 4.39
CA LYS A 220 -2.32 -28.37 4.69
C LYS A 220 -3.78 -27.97 4.95
N SER A 221 -4.27 -26.93 4.27
CA SER A 221 -5.60 -26.31 4.49
C SER A 221 -5.83 -25.74 5.90
N ALA A 222 -4.78 -25.59 6.70
CA ALA A 222 -4.76 -24.83 7.94
C ALA A 222 -4.04 -23.49 7.71
N PHE A 223 -4.35 -22.49 8.54
CA PHE A 223 -3.67 -21.19 8.49
C PHE A 223 -2.44 -21.16 9.40
N ILE A 224 -1.45 -20.38 9.00
CA ILE A 224 -0.28 -20.03 9.81
C ILE A 224 -0.25 -18.51 9.96
N ASP A 225 -0.84 -18.04 11.06
CA ASP A 225 -1.03 -16.62 11.38
C ASP A 225 0.30 -15.86 11.63
N SER A 226 1.40 -16.58 11.77
CA SER A 226 2.76 -16.04 11.86
C SER A 226 3.47 -15.84 10.51
N LYS A 227 2.80 -16.05 9.37
CA LYS A 227 3.45 -15.95 8.04
C LYS A 227 2.59 -15.25 7.00
N THR A 228 3.21 -14.31 6.29
CA THR A 228 2.62 -13.50 5.22
C THR A 228 3.61 -13.29 4.07
N TYR A 229 3.18 -12.64 2.99
CA TYR A 229 4.05 -12.29 1.84
C TYR A 229 4.72 -10.91 1.98
N ALA A 230 4.36 -10.10 2.99
CA ALA A 230 4.83 -8.72 3.16
C ALA A 230 5.52 -8.44 4.51
N HIS A 231 5.34 -9.32 5.50
CA HIS A 231 5.81 -9.19 6.88
C HIS A 231 6.37 -10.52 7.40
N GLN A 232 7.01 -10.49 8.57
CA GLN A 232 7.55 -11.64 9.30
C GLN A 232 8.56 -12.43 8.45
N GLY A 233 9.45 -11.72 7.76
CA GLY A 233 10.51 -12.36 6.99
C GLY A 233 11.31 -11.44 6.05
N PRO A 234 12.36 -11.99 5.40
CA PRO A 234 13.34 -11.25 4.59
C PRO A 234 12.79 -10.29 3.52
N ALA A 235 11.58 -10.52 2.99
CA ALA A 235 10.99 -9.66 1.97
C ALA A 235 10.56 -8.30 2.53
N PHE A 236 10.22 -8.21 3.82
CA PHE A 236 9.53 -7.07 4.45
C PHE A 236 9.94 -5.67 3.94
N PRO A 237 11.20 -5.24 4.04
CA PRO A 237 11.54 -3.85 3.75
C PRO A 237 11.72 -3.61 2.24
N GLY A 238 11.99 -4.67 1.45
CA GLY A 238 12.01 -4.61 -0.01
C GLY A 238 10.61 -4.59 -0.62
N TRP A 239 9.68 -5.35 -0.04
CA TRP A 239 8.27 -5.40 -0.40
C TRP A 239 7.62 -4.02 -0.23
N HIS A 240 7.81 -3.41 0.95
CA HIS A 240 7.25 -2.08 1.24
C HIS A 240 7.85 -0.97 0.37
N ARG A 241 9.17 -1.02 0.12
CA ARG A 241 9.84 -0.16 -0.88
C ARG A 241 9.16 -0.23 -2.25
N LEU A 242 8.78 -1.43 -2.71
CA LEU A 242 8.10 -1.59 -4.00
C LEU A 242 6.69 -0.97 -3.99
N GLY A 243 5.96 -1.06 -2.88
CA GLY A 243 4.69 -0.36 -2.69
C GLY A 243 4.81 1.16 -2.75
N LEU A 244 5.85 1.72 -2.13
CA LEU A 244 6.15 3.16 -2.22
C LEU A 244 6.50 3.57 -3.65
N LEU A 245 7.35 2.80 -4.35
CA LEU A 245 7.70 3.05 -5.74
C LEU A 245 6.49 2.96 -6.68
N PHE A 246 5.58 2.02 -6.44
CA PHE A 246 4.32 1.86 -7.16
C PHE A 246 3.43 3.11 -6.99
N LEU A 247 3.11 3.49 -5.74
CA LEU A 247 2.24 4.63 -5.47
C LEU A 247 2.84 5.96 -5.96
N GLU A 248 4.17 6.15 -5.81
CA GLU A 248 4.90 7.30 -6.32
C GLU A 248 4.79 7.39 -7.86
N ARG A 249 4.95 6.27 -8.57
CA ARG A 249 4.83 6.21 -10.03
C ARG A 249 3.40 6.40 -10.52
N GLU A 250 2.39 5.77 -9.92
CA GLU A 250 0.99 5.97 -10.30
C GLU A 250 0.57 7.44 -10.13
N ILE A 251 1.04 8.13 -9.09
CA ILE A 251 0.79 9.57 -8.89
C ILE A 251 1.51 10.43 -9.94
N GLN A 252 2.77 10.14 -10.26
CA GLN A 252 3.50 10.80 -11.36
C GLN A 252 2.74 10.65 -12.69
N LEU A 253 2.24 9.45 -13.01
CA LEU A 253 1.47 9.16 -14.23
C LEU A 253 0.07 9.81 -14.25
N MET A 254 -0.58 9.89 -13.09
CA MET A 254 -1.88 10.53 -12.92
C MET A 254 -1.82 12.05 -13.11
N THR A 255 -0.74 12.68 -12.67
CA THR A 255 -0.60 14.14 -12.56
C THR A 255 0.25 14.77 -13.67
N GLY A 256 1.14 13.99 -14.30
CA GLY A 256 2.20 14.50 -15.18
C GLY A 256 3.40 15.10 -14.43
N ASP A 257 3.37 15.15 -13.10
CA ASP A 257 4.46 15.69 -12.27
C ASP A 257 5.51 14.60 -11.99
N GLU A 258 6.43 14.41 -12.94
CA GLU A 258 7.59 13.52 -12.78
C GLU A 258 8.58 13.98 -11.70
N ASP A 259 8.40 15.15 -11.07
CA ASP A 259 9.20 15.63 -9.92
C ASP A 259 8.46 15.45 -8.59
N PHE A 260 7.32 14.75 -8.61
CA PHE A 260 6.67 14.26 -7.41
C PHE A 260 7.51 13.17 -6.72
N ALA A 261 7.65 13.30 -5.40
CA ALA A 261 8.33 12.36 -4.53
C ALA A 261 7.55 12.23 -3.22
N LEU A 262 7.43 11.02 -2.69
CA LEU A 262 6.75 10.76 -1.42
C LEU A 262 7.63 11.25 -0.25
N PRO A 263 7.10 12.02 0.72
CA PRO A 263 7.85 12.42 1.90
C PRO A 263 7.99 11.28 2.92
N TYR A 264 8.96 11.41 3.82
CA TYR A 264 9.12 10.57 5.01
C TYR A 264 8.72 11.31 6.29
N TYR A 265 8.34 10.57 7.33
CA TYR A 265 8.17 11.08 8.69
C TYR A 265 9.27 10.52 9.60
N ASP A 266 10.20 11.38 10.00
CA ASP A 266 11.23 11.02 10.98
C ASP A 266 10.64 11.09 12.39
N TRP A 267 10.15 9.95 12.87
CA TRP A 267 9.52 9.84 14.18
C TRP A 267 10.52 9.71 15.35
N ARG A 268 11.83 9.74 15.10
CA ARG A 268 12.85 9.47 16.13
C ARG A 268 12.76 10.50 17.26
N GLY A 269 12.55 10.02 18.48
CA GLY A 269 12.53 10.87 19.67
C GLY A 269 11.30 11.78 19.79
N GLU A 270 10.27 11.56 18.97
CA GLU A 270 8.99 12.25 19.09
C GLU A 270 8.30 11.95 20.43
N LYS A 271 7.74 12.99 21.04
CA LYS A 271 6.95 12.86 22.30
C LYS A 271 5.46 12.63 22.04
N ASN A 272 4.98 13.14 20.91
CA ASN A 272 3.62 13.06 20.43
C ASN A 272 3.64 13.06 18.90
N CYS A 273 2.55 12.70 18.23
CA CYS A 273 2.51 12.73 16.77
C CYS A 273 2.51 14.19 16.25
N SER A 274 3.69 14.75 15.96
CA SER A 274 3.85 16.17 15.58
C SER A 274 3.13 16.53 14.27
N ILE A 275 2.94 15.54 13.40
CA ILE A 275 2.24 15.65 12.11
C ILE A 275 0.78 15.16 12.14
N CYS A 276 0.25 14.76 13.30
CA CYS A 276 -1.18 14.53 13.49
C CYS A 276 -1.87 15.87 13.82
N THR A 277 -1.82 16.79 12.86
CA THR A 277 -2.38 18.14 12.94
C THR A 277 -2.95 18.54 11.58
N ASN A 278 -3.83 19.55 11.54
CA ASN A 278 -4.50 19.95 10.29
C ASN A 278 -3.58 20.67 9.28
N ASP A 279 -2.40 21.14 9.72
CA ASP A 279 -1.31 21.59 8.83
C ASP A 279 -0.57 20.41 8.16
N PHE A 280 -0.91 19.17 8.54
CA PHE A 280 -0.29 17.93 8.12
C PHE A 280 -1.33 16.81 7.85
N LEU A 281 -1.26 15.67 8.54
CA LEU A 281 -2.05 14.45 8.24
C LEU A 281 -3.42 14.43 8.93
N GLY A 282 -3.84 15.54 9.53
CA GLY A 282 -5.07 15.71 10.30
C GLY A 282 -4.87 15.51 11.80
N ASP A 283 -5.45 16.44 12.56
CA ASP A 283 -5.71 16.32 14.00
C ASP A 283 -6.82 15.26 14.26
N ASN A 284 -6.95 14.74 15.48
CA ASN A 284 -7.94 13.71 15.82
C ASN A 284 -8.60 13.90 17.20
N ASP A 285 -9.85 13.46 17.33
CA ASP A 285 -10.53 13.38 18.64
C ASP A 285 -10.09 12.14 19.46
N ALA A 286 -10.58 12.02 20.70
CA ALA A 286 -10.29 10.89 21.59
C ALA A 286 -10.95 9.57 21.15
N GLN A 287 -11.98 9.64 20.29
CA GLN A 287 -12.63 8.51 19.66
C GLN A 287 -11.89 8.05 18.39
N GLY A 288 -10.91 8.83 17.94
CA GLY A 288 -10.01 8.60 16.82
C GLY A 288 -10.49 9.15 15.48
N ASN A 289 -11.59 9.91 15.43
CA ASN A 289 -12.03 10.54 14.19
C ASN A 289 -11.07 11.67 13.83
N LEU A 290 -10.67 11.76 12.56
CA LEU A 290 -9.91 12.91 12.09
C LEU A 290 -10.78 14.17 12.04
N SER A 291 -10.17 15.30 12.38
CA SER A 291 -10.79 16.64 12.35
C SER A 291 -11.33 16.97 10.96
N PRO A 292 -12.54 17.53 10.78
CA PRO A 292 -13.14 17.83 9.48
C PRO A 292 -12.32 18.77 8.56
N TYR A 293 -11.34 19.49 9.12
CA TYR A 293 -10.42 20.33 8.36
C TYR A 293 -9.26 19.54 7.72
N SER A 294 -9.08 18.26 8.07
CA SER A 294 -8.11 17.37 7.43
C SER A 294 -8.57 16.96 6.03
N HIS A 295 -7.64 17.01 5.07
CA HIS A 295 -7.79 16.43 3.71
C HIS A 295 -8.20 14.94 3.72
N PHE A 296 -7.96 14.24 4.83
CA PHE A 296 -8.14 12.80 5.00
C PHE A 296 -9.36 12.43 5.85
N SER A 297 -10.12 13.41 6.36
CA SER A 297 -11.25 13.20 7.28
C SER A 297 -12.44 12.46 6.69
N TYR A 298 -12.61 12.53 5.37
CA TYR A 298 -13.66 11.81 4.63
C TYR A 298 -13.17 10.47 4.05
N TRP A 299 -11.92 10.07 4.29
CA TRP A 299 -11.38 8.84 3.71
C TRP A 299 -12.05 7.60 4.28
N LYS A 300 -12.42 6.70 3.35
CA LYS A 300 -12.99 5.39 3.64
C LYS A 300 -11.94 4.29 3.54
N VAL A 301 -12.06 3.29 4.40
CA VAL A 301 -11.15 2.16 4.53
C VAL A 301 -11.62 1.02 3.63
N ILE A 302 -10.87 0.71 2.57
CA ILE A 302 -11.15 -0.47 1.74
C ILE A 302 -10.71 -1.74 2.46
N CYS A 303 -11.48 -2.82 2.28
CA CYS A 303 -11.30 -4.11 2.96
C CYS A 303 -11.49 -4.06 4.49
N SER A 304 -12.24 -3.08 5.00
CA SER A 304 -12.66 -3.00 6.41
C SER A 304 -13.48 -4.22 6.85
N GLY A 305 -13.62 -4.39 8.18
CA GLY A 305 -14.52 -5.36 8.82
C GLY A 305 -14.24 -6.86 8.60
N TYR A 306 -13.45 -7.23 7.57
CA TYR A 306 -13.45 -8.57 6.99
C TYR A 306 -12.04 -9.12 6.70
N ASP A 307 -11.29 -9.39 7.77
CA ASP A 307 -10.22 -10.40 7.74
C ASP A 307 -10.86 -11.80 7.82
N TYR A 308 -11.53 -12.19 6.74
CA TYR A 308 -12.19 -13.49 6.64
C TYR A 308 -11.32 -14.49 5.87
N PRO A 309 -11.02 -15.66 6.45
CA PRO A 309 -10.10 -16.62 5.83
C PRO A 309 -10.48 -17.03 4.39
N ALA A 310 -11.77 -17.12 4.05
CA ALA A 310 -12.23 -17.60 2.74
C ALA A 310 -12.57 -16.49 1.70
N VAL A 311 -12.51 -15.21 2.07
CA VAL A 311 -13.11 -14.09 1.31
C VAL A 311 -12.05 -13.01 1.04
N TYR A 312 -12.09 -12.35 -0.12
CA TYR A 312 -11.24 -11.17 -0.36
C TYR A 312 -12.06 -9.89 -0.43
N CYS A 313 -11.69 -8.94 0.44
CA CYS A 313 -12.03 -7.52 0.36
C CYS A 313 -13.50 -7.24 0.00
N ARG A 314 -14.43 -7.82 0.78
CA ARG A 314 -15.87 -7.70 0.49
C ARG A 314 -16.32 -6.22 0.47
N ASP A 315 -15.81 -5.46 1.44
CA ASP A 315 -16.00 -4.00 1.54
C ASP A 315 -15.12 -3.26 0.54
N HIS A 316 -15.68 -3.06 -0.64
CA HIS A 316 -15.16 -2.18 -1.70
C HIS A 316 -16.18 -1.08 -2.10
N GLU A 317 -17.40 -1.14 -1.56
CA GLU A 317 -18.45 -0.14 -1.79
C GLU A 317 -18.45 0.92 -0.68
N GLU A 318 -18.55 2.20 -1.05
CA GLU A 318 -18.34 3.33 -0.12
C GLU A 318 -19.32 3.34 1.06
N HIS A 319 -20.49 2.74 0.91
CA HIS A 319 -21.52 2.71 1.94
C HIS A 319 -21.27 1.65 3.03
N THR A 320 -20.44 0.63 2.78
CA THR A 320 -20.03 -0.36 3.81
C THR A 320 -18.67 -0.02 4.42
N MET A 321 -17.74 0.56 3.64
CA MET A 321 -16.39 0.90 4.09
C MET A 321 -16.37 1.78 5.36
N GLU A 322 -15.57 1.38 6.35
CA GLU A 322 -15.36 2.12 7.61
C GLU A 322 -14.66 3.48 7.39
N LYS A 323 -14.74 4.36 8.39
CA LYS A 323 -13.96 5.62 8.41
C LYS A 323 -12.51 5.35 8.79
N LEU A 324 -11.60 6.16 8.24
CA LEU A 324 -10.22 6.25 8.74
C LEU A 324 -10.21 6.72 10.22
N LEU A 325 -9.51 5.98 11.09
CA LEU A 325 -9.35 6.29 12.51
C LEU A 325 -7.87 6.34 12.91
N ARG A 326 -7.48 7.29 13.76
CA ARG A 326 -6.12 7.41 14.32
C ARG A 326 -6.17 7.81 15.79
N LYS A 327 -5.40 7.16 16.65
CA LYS A 327 -5.41 7.32 18.12
C LYS A 327 -3.99 7.36 18.72
N PRO A 328 -3.15 8.35 18.36
CA PRO A 328 -1.74 8.42 18.76
C PRO A 328 -1.56 8.35 20.29
N GLY A 329 -0.76 7.39 20.76
CA GLY A 329 -0.43 7.19 22.17
C GLY A 329 -1.55 6.66 23.06
N SER A 330 -2.67 6.19 22.48
CA SER A 330 -3.85 5.73 23.25
C SER A 330 -3.69 4.35 23.91
N ASP A 331 -2.80 3.49 23.39
CA ASP A 331 -2.45 2.22 24.00
C ASP A 331 -1.34 2.44 25.04
N PRO A 332 -1.59 2.19 26.35
CA PRO A 332 -0.58 2.38 27.39
C PRO A 332 0.70 1.57 27.17
N LEU A 333 0.61 0.39 26.55
CA LEU A 333 1.74 -0.50 26.28
C LEU A 333 2.57 -0.05 25.08
N ASN A 334 2.01 0.79 24.21
CA ASN A 334 2.63 1.28 22.96
C ASN A 334 2.60 2.81 22.91
N SER A 335 2.76 3.45 24.07
CA SER A 335 2.54 4.88 24.32
C SER A 335 3.71 5.81 23.96
N ARG A 336 4.77 5.29 23.32
CA ARG A 336 5.95 6.05 22.84
C ARG A 336 6.23 5.81 21.37
N PHE A 337 6.87 6.77 20.70
CA PHE A 337 7.65 6.49 19.49
C PHE A 337 9.00 5.81 19.83
N PRO A 338 9.61 5.10 18.87
CA PRO A 338 11.01 4.68 19.00
C PRO A 338 11.95 5.90 18.95
N SER A 339 13.10 5.77 19.61
CA SER A 339 14.07 6.84 19.84
C SER A 339 15.17 6.86 18.77
N PHE A 340 16.03 7.88 18.82
CA PHE A 340 17.28 7.89 18.05
C PHE A 340 18.16 6.67 18.37
N GLN A 341 18.19 6.24 19.64
CA GLN A 341 19.01 5.08 20.05
C GLN A 341 18.43 3.76 19.54
N ASP A 342 17.10 3.58 19.55
CA ASP A 342 16.44 2.40 18.98
C ASP A 342 16.85 2.21 17.50
N VAL A 343 16.92 3.30 16.72
CA VAL A 343 17.33 3.26 15.30
C VAL A 343 18.83 3.03 15.11
N GLU A 344 19.69 3.70 15.88
CA GLU A 344 21.14 3.44 15.84
C GLU A 344 21.49 2.00 16.24
N ASP A 345 20.72 1.44 17.18
CA ASP A 345 20.85 0.06 17.64
C ASP A 345 20.39 -0.94 16.57
N THR A 346 19.24 -0.72 15.92
CA THR A 346 18.84 -1.49 14.72
C THR A 346 19.94 -1.45 13.65
N LEU A 347 20.57 -0.30 13.44
CA LEU A 347 21.65 -0.15 12.46
C LEU A 347 22.97 -0.84 12.85
N LYS A 348 23.11 -1.48 14.02
CA LYS A 348 24.30 -2.27 14.39
C LYS A 348 24.35 -3.65 13.74
N TRP A 349 23.19 -4.22 13.39
CA TRP A 349 23.08 -5.60 12.92
C TRP A 349 23.57 -5.77 11.48
N GLN A 350 24.72 -6.44 11.31
CA GLN A 350 25.32 -6.66 9.99
C GLN A 350 24.60 -7.75 9.16
N ASN A 351 23.94 -8.70 9.81
CA ASN A 351 23.14 -9.71 9.11
C ASN A 351 21.83 -9.07 8.65
N PHE A 352 21.54 -9.09 7.35
CA PHE A 352 20.27 -8.60 6.82
C PHE A 352 19.08 -9.31 7.47
N ASP A 353 19.15 -10.64 7.52
CA ASP A 353 18.26 -11.48 8.32
C ASP A 353 18.96 -12.80 8.70
N THR A 354 18.40 -13.54 9.65
CA THR A 354 19.00 -14.76 10.23
C THR A 354 17.96 -15.89 10.30
N SER A 355 18.44 -17.14 10.37
CA SER A 355 17.58 -18.31 10.59
C SER A 355 16.82 -18.18 11.92
N PRO A 356 15.51 -18.47 11.99
CA PRO A 356 14.68 -19.17 10.97
C PRO A 356 14.05 -18.30 9.87
N TYR A 357 14.36 -17.01 9.79
CA TYR A 357 13.81 -16.05 8.81
C TYR A 357 12.31 -15.74 8.99
N ASP A 358 11.86 -15.66 10.24
CA ASP A 358 10.51 -15.23 10.66
C ASP A 358 10.60 -14.21 11.83
N GLU A 359 9.51 -13.91 12.54
CA GLU A 359 9.50 -12.94 13.66
C GLU A 359 10.38 -13.34 14.85
N THR A 360 10.89 -14.58 14.90
CA THR A 360 11.78 -15.07 15.95
C THR A 360 13.28 -14.96 15.62
N ALA A 361 13.62 -14.50 14.41
CA ALA A 361 15.00 -14.35 13.94
C ALA A 361 15.80 -13.35 14.81
N ARG A 362 16.91 -13.79 15.41
CA ARG A 362 17.75 -13.00 16.33
C ARG A 362 19.01 -12.46 15.64
N GLU A 363 19.57 -11.37 16.16
CA GLU A 363 20.74 -10.67 15.58
C GLU A 363 20.49 -10.26 14.10
N SER A 364 19.22 -9.98 13.78
CA SER A 364 18.69 -9.72 12.44
C SER A 364 18.34 -8.24 12.27
N PHE A 365 18.93 -7.60 11.25
CA PHE A 365 18.55 -6.22 10.88
C PHE A 365 17.08 -6.12 10.49
N ARG A 366 16.58 -7.02 9.63
CA ARG A 366 15.18 -7.04 9.19
C ARG A 366 14.24 -7.15 10.38
N ASN A 367 14.47 -8.11 11.28
CA ASN A 367 13.56 -8.37 12.40
C ASN A 367 13.61 -7.27 13.47
N SER A 368 14.76 -6.61 13.63
CA SER A 368 14.89 -5.41 14.46
C SER A 368 14.20 -4.19 13.84
N LEU A 369 14.39 -3.95 12.54
CA LEU A 369 13.75 -2.86 11.78
C LEU A 369 12.23 -3.00 11.74
N GLU A 370 11.74 -4.20 11.48
CA GLU A 370 10.32 -4.55 11.49
C GLU A 370 9.71 -4.41 12.90
N GLY A 371 10.51 -4.63 13.95
CA GLY A 371 10.15 -4.31 15.32
C GLY A 371 9.57 -5.48 16.12
N PHE A 372 10.14 -6.68 15.95
CA PHE A 372 9.87 -7.85 16.81
C PHE A 372 10.98 -8.09 17.86
N LEU A 373 12.12 -7.40 17.73
CA LEU A 373 13.24 -7.45 18.68
C LEU A 373 13.40 -6.12 19.41
N ASN A 374 13.90 -6.19 20.65
CA ASN A 374 14.60 -5.06 21.26
C ASN A 374 15.86 -4.75 20.41
N PRO A 375 16.02 -3.53 19.86
CA PRO A 375 17.15 -3.23 18.98
C PRO A 375 18.53 -3.33 19.64
N SER A 376 18.61 -3.10 20.96
CA SER A 376 19.87 -2.97 21.70
C SER A 376 20.57 -4.30 21.97
N ASP A 377 19.81 -5.40 22.09
CA ASP A 377 20.34 -6.76 22.28
C ASP A 377 20.10 -7.70 21.09
N GLY A 378 19.13 -7.41 20.21
CA GLY A 378 18.80 -8.24 19.05
C GLY A 378 18.29 -9.65 19.39
N VAL A 379 17.90 -9.90 20.64
CA VAL A 379 17.64 -11.24 21.21
C VAL A 379 16.32 -11.30 21.97
N THR A 380 15.99 -10.23 22.71
CA THR A 380 14.74 -10.10 23.46
C THR A 380 13.59 -9.76 22.51
N LEU A 381 12.48 -10.50 22.60
CA LEU A 381 11.28 -10.20 21.84
C LEU A 381 10.56 -9.00 22.46
N GLU A 382 10.55 -7.87 21.76
CA GLU A 382 9.96 -6.60 22.19
C GLU A 382 9.35 -5.91 20.96
N ARG A 383 8.18 -5.28 21.12
CA ARG A 383 7.62 -4.46 20.06
C ARG A 383 8.32 -3.10 20.04
N ASN A 384 9.12 -2.87 19.00
CA ASN A 384 9.89 -1.64 18.81
C ASN A 384 9.73 -1.15 17.35
N MET A 385 10.50 -0.14 16.92
CA MET A 385 10.67 0.28 15.52
C MET A 385 9.36 0.37 14.72
N HIS A 386 9.26 -0.26 13.54
CA HIS A 386 8.08 -0.23 12.67
C HIS A 386 6.78 -0.63 13.41
N ASN A 387 6.76 -1.82 14.03
CA ASN A 387 5.59 -2.32 14.73
C ASN A 387 5.13 -1.39 15.88
N LEU A 388 6.07 -0.78 16.60
CA LEU A 388 5.74 0.18 17.67
C LEU A 388 5.10 1.45 17.13
N VAL A 389 5.52 1.97 15.97
CA VAL A 389 4.88 3.14 15.36
C VAL A 389 3.46 2.82 14.89
N HIS A 390 3.25 1.67 14.26
CA HIS A 390 1.91 1.21 13.87
C HIS A 390 0.96 1.10 15.08
N MET A 391 1.43 0.53 16.19
CA MET A 391 0.63 0.43 17.42
C MET A 391 0.45 1.75 18.15
N TYR A 392 1.48 2.61 18.19
CA TYR A 392 1.40 3.95 18.76
C TYR A 392 0.32 4.79 18.06
N LEU A 393 0.29 4.77 16.73
CA LEU A 393 -0.67 5.55 15.93
C LEU A 393 -2.12 5.05 16.10
N GLY A 394 -2.31 3.77 16.41
CA GLY A 394 -3.62 3.19 16.74
C GLY A 394 -4.63 3.21 15.58
N GLY A 395 -5.89 2.87 15.90
CA GLY A 395 -7.01 2.93 14.95
C GLY A 395 -6.79 2.05 13.72
N THR A 396 -6.81 2.64 12.53
CA THR A 396 -6.53 1.98 11.24
C THR A 396 -5.06 1.60 11.12
N MET A 397 -4.11 2.43 11.57
CA MET A 397 -2.67 2.13 11.48
C MET A 397 -2.26 0.89 12.28
N SER A 398 -2.90 0.62 13.41
CA SER A 398 -2.63 -0.58 14.23
C SER A 398 -3.23 -1.88 13.68
N GLN A 399 -4.01 -1.83 12.59
CA GLN A 399 -4.68 -3.00 12.01
C GLN A 399 -3.99 -3.43 10.71
N VAL A 400 -3.15 -4.46 10.78
CA VAL A 400 -2.33 -4.95 9.65
C VAL A 400 -3.13 -5.19 8.34
N PRO A 401 -4.38 -5.71 8.32
CA PRO A 401 -5.13 -5.86 7.07
C PRO A 401 -5.35 -4.55 6.31
N ILE A 402 -5.52 -3.43 7.03
CA ILE A 402 -6.06 -2.18 6.49
C ILE A 402 -5.16 -0.96 6.71
N SER A 403 -3.99 -1.10 7.35
CA SER A 403 -3.14 0.02 7.78
C SER A 403 -2.73 0.96 6.64
N CYS A 404 -2.52 0.44 5.42
CA CYS A 404 -2.31 1.26 4.21
C CYS A 404 -3.38 2.33 3.96
N ASN A 405 -4.62 2.13 4.43
CA ASN A 405 -5.70 3.11 4.23
C ASN A 405 -5.45 4.44 4.96
N ASP A 406 -4.59 4.47 5.99
CA ASP A 406 -4.11 5.73 6.55
C ASP A 406 -2.91 6.24 5.71
N PRO A 407 -2.97 7.45 5.11
CA PRO A 407 -1.82 8.03 4.41
C PRO A 407 -0.56 8.20 5.30
N MET A 408 -0.70 8.15 6.63
CA MET A 408 0.42 8.03 7.57
C MET A 408 1.32 6.82 7.28
N PHE A 409 0.76 5.71 6.76
CA PHE A 409 1.49 4.53 6.32
C PHE A 409 2.61 4.90 5.34
N VAL A 410 2.28 5.73 4.34
CA VAL A 410 3.17 6.08 3.23
C VAL A 410 4.39 6.86 3.72
N LEU A 411 4.23 7.70 4.75
CA LEU A 411 5.32 8.46 5.38
C LEU A 411 6.15 7.58 6.32
N HIS A 412 5.48 6.71 7.09
CA HIS A 412 6.13 5.80 8.02
C HIS A 412 7.04 4.81 7.28
N HIS A 413 6.50 4.10 6.29
CA HIS A 413 7.25 3.15 5.47
C HIS A 413 8.34 3.82 4.65
N ASN A 414 8.18 5.09 4.24
CA ASN A 414 9.27 5.84 3.63
C ASN A 414 10.46 6.08 4.56
N PHE A 415 10.22 6.19 5.86
CA PHE A 415 11.30 6.28 6.84
C PHE A 415 11.93 4.92 7.15
N ILE A 416 11.14 3.83 7.17
CA ILE A 416 11.67 2.46 7.20
C ILE A 416 12.58 2.18 5.98
N ASP A 417 12.18 2.64 4.80
CA ASP A 417 12.99 2.59 3.57
C ASP A 417 14.24 3.51 3.64
N LYS A 418 14.18 4.65 4.34
CA LYS A 418 15.37 5.47 4.67
C LYS A 418 16.35 4.71 5.58
N ILE A 419 15.86 3.98 6.59
CA ILE A 419 16.72 3.16 7.46
C ILE A 419 17.31 1.98 6.68
N LEU A 420 16.54 1.32 5.80
CA LEU A 420 17.06 0.29 4.87
C LEU A 420 18.17 0.85 3.98
N GLU A 421 17.97 2.01 3.35
CA GLU A 421 18.99 2.68 2.53
C GLU A 421 20.26 3.03 3.33
N THR A 422 20.11 3.43 4.60
CA THR A 422 21.25 3.68 5.51
C THR A 422 22.01 2.41 5.82
N TRP A 423 21.32 1.30 6.10
CA TRP A 423 21.95 -0.02 6.30
C TRP A 423 22.67 -0.50 5.04
N ILE A 424 22.03 -0.38 3.86
CA ILE A 424 22.62 -0.75 2.57
C ILE A 424 23.92 0.04 2.31
N LYS A 425 23.97 1.34 2.64
CA LYS A 425 25.20 2.12 2.58
C LYS A 425 26.25 1.63 3.57
N LYS A 426 25.87 1.44 4.84
CA LYS A 426 26.76 1.07 5.95
C LYS A 426 27.49 -0.25 5.73
N TYR A 427 26.81 -1.27 5.18
CA TYR A 427 27.36 -2.62 4.98
C TYR A 427 27.63 -2.98 3.51
N ASN A 428 27.50 -2.03 2.58
CA ASN A 428 27.53 -2.27 1.12
C ASN A 428 26.53 -3.38 0.71
N GLY A 429 25.31 -3.25 1.24
CA GLY A 429 24.19 -4.21 1.25
C GLY A 429 23.55 -4.48 -0.11
N ALA A 430 24.33 -4.96 -1.06
CA ALA A 430 23.87 -5.42 -2.37
C ALA A 430 23.02 -6.72 -2.27
N PRO A 431 22.31 -7.14 -3.34
CA PRO A 431 21.43 -8.33 -3.38
C PRO A 431 22.04 -9.64 -2.87
N LYS A 432 23.38 -9.74 -2.86
CA LYS A 432 24.14 -10.86 -2.27
C LYS A 432 23.85 -11.11 -0.78
N PHE A 433 23.37 -10.11 -0.04
CA PHE A 433 23.05 -10.20 1.39
C PHE A 433 21.62 -10.73 1.66
N TYR A 434 20.76 -10.82 0.64
CA TYR A 434 19.43 -11.41 0.81
C TYR A 434 19.59 -12.93 1.03
N PRO A 435 19.09 -13.51 2.14
CA PRO A 435 19.36 -14.89 2.50
C PRO A 435 18.65 -15.88 1.57
N GLU A 436 19.39 -16.91 1.17
CA GLU A 436 18.81 -18.13 0.61
C GLU A 436 18.03 -18.86 1.71
N ASN A 437 16.70 -18.85 1.59
CA ASN A 437 15.77 -19.35 2.60
C ASN A 437 14.66 -20.21 1.96
N ARG A 438 13.78 -20.78 2.80
CA ARG A 438 12.69 -21.68 2.37
C ARG A 438 11.30 -21.24 2.86
N GLN A 439 11.16 -20.00 3.33
CA GLN A 439 9.89 -19.48 3.81
C GLN A 439 9.06 -18.99 2.60
N PRO A 440 7.83 -19.48 2.37
CA PRO A 440 7.01 -19.09 1.20
C PRO A 440 6.72 -17.58 1.17
N GLY A 441 6.74 -16.99 -0.02
CA GLY A 441 6.66 -15.54 -0.23
C GLY A 441 7.94 -14.76 0.08
N GLN A 442 8.85 -15.33 0.87
CA GLN A 442 10.06 -14.69 1.39
C GLN A 442 11.35 -15.15 0.68
N ARG A 443 11.28 -16.13 -0.24
CA ARG A 443 12.45 -16.66 -0.96
C ARG A 443 13.05 -15.58 -1.87
N PRO A 444 14.39 -15.58 -2.09
CA PRO A 444 15.06 -14.56 -2.89
C PRO A 444 14.56 -14.40 -4.33
N TYR A 445 14.15 -15.50 -4.97
CA TYR A 445 13.71 -15.51 -6.37
C TYR A 445 12.18 -15.60 -6.54
N GLU A 446 11.42 -15.61 -5.45
CA GLU A 446 9.97 -15.36 -5.48
C GLU A 446 9.68 -13.90 -5.80
N CYS A 447 8.50 -13.67 -6.36
CA CYS A 447 7.97 -12.35 -6.60
C CYS A 447 7.42 -11.75 -5.31
N ALA A 448 7.70 -10.47 -5.08
CA ALA A 448 6.91 -9.65 -4.18
C ALA A 448 5.46 -9.67 -4.69
N THR A 449 4.62 -10.45 -4.02
CA THR A 449 3.22 -10.67 -4.40
C THR A 449 2.36 -9.53 -3.81
N PRO A 450 1.22 -9.12 -4.39
CA PRO A 450 0.70 -9.39 -5.74
C PRO A 450 1.15 -8.34 -6.78
N TYR A 451 2.38 -7.81 -6.69
CA TYR A 451 2.85 -6.84 -7.69
C TYR A 451 2.94 -7.51 -9.08
N PHE A 452 2.55 -6.76 -10.12
CA PHE A 452 2.58 -7.21 -11.50
C PHE A 452 3.22 -6.12 -12.38
N PRO A 453 4.21 -6.42 -13.24
CA PRO A 453 4.87 -7.72 -13.44
C PRO A 453 5.68 -8.15 -12.20
N CYS A 454 6.20 -9.38 -12.21
CA CYS A 454 6.98 -9.90 -11.09
C CYS A 454 8.26 -9.09 -10.81
N TYR A 455 8.39 -8.61 -9.57
CA TYR A 455 9.65 -8.10 -9.01
C TYR A 455 10.17 -9.11 -7.98
N ARG A 456 11.36 -9.67 -8.19
CA ARG A 456 11.92 -10.69 -7.28
C ARG A 456 12.43 -10.07 -5.98
N ASN A 457 12.14 -10.67 -4.82
CA ASN A 457 12.49 -10.11 -3.51
C ASN A 457 13.98 -9.71 -3.39
N LYS A 458 14.90 -10.56 -3.87
CA LYS A 458 16.35 -10.31 -3.86
C LYS A 458 16.78 -9.08 -4.66
N VAL A 459 16.07 -8.72 -5.74
CA VAL A 459 16.45 -7.53 -6.53
C VAL A 459 15.99 -6.22 -5.89
N LEU A 460 15.09 -6.27 -4.89
CA LEU A 460 14.60 -5.09 -4.15
C LEU A 460 15.63 -4.58 -3.12
N LEU A 461 16.57 -5.45 -2.69
CA LEU A 461 17.70 -5.12 -1.81
C LEU A 461 18.86 -4.45 -2.59
N GLN A 462 18.62 -3.22 -3.05
CA GLN A 462 19.62 -2.35 -3.71
C GLN A 462 19.52 -0.91 -3.18
N THR A 463 20.44 -0.02 -3.55
CA THR A 463 20.39 1.39 -3.15
C THR A 463 19.18 2.11 -3.76
N SER A 464 18.66 3.14 -3.07
CA SER A 464 17.60 4.04 -3.55
C SER A 464 17.85 4.55 -4.98
N ARG A 465 19.10 4.93 -5.27
CA ARG A 465 19.59 5.40 -6.59
C ARG A 465 19.52 4.37 -7.72
N HIS A 466 19.28 3.09 -7.43
CA HIS A 466 18.96 2.09 -8.44
C HIS A 466 17.60 2.38 -9.08
N TYR A 467 16.60 2.72 -8.26
CA TYR A 467 15.22 3.01 -8.64
C TYR A 467 14.95 4.50 -8.91
N GLY A 468 15.98 5.34 -8.90
CA GLY A 468 15.88 6.77 -9.19
C GLY A 468 15.18 7.60 -8.10
N TYR A 469 15.43 7.30 -6.83
CA TYR A 469 15.15 8.23 -5.73
C TYR A 469 16.35 8.33 -4.78
N THR A 470 16.26 9.28 -3.86
CA THR A 470 17.17 9.52 -2.74
C THR A 470 16.40 10.16 -1.59
N TYR A 471 17.01 10.24 -0.41
CA TYR A 471 16.48 10.99 0.73
C TYR A 471 17.21 12.32 0.89
N SER A 472 16.52 13.31 1.47
CA SER A 472 17.19 14.51 1.99
C SER A 472 17.96 14.21 3.28
N ASN A 473 18.94 15.05 3.60
CA ASN A 473 19.75 14.95 4.82
C ASN A 473 19.11 15.69 6.02
N TYR A 474 17.79 15.93 5.99
CA TYR A 474 17.10 16.67 7.03
C TYR A 474 17.12 15.88 8.35
N GLN A 475 17.60 16.54 9.41
CA GLN A 475 17.73 16.00 10.77
C GLN A 475 18.53 14.69 10.90
N GLU A 476 19.61 14.56 10.13
CA GLU A 476 20.64 13.51 10.33
C GLU A 476 21.56 13.79 11.53
N PHE A 477 20.97 14.28 12.63
CA PHE A 477 21.61 14.51 13.93
C PHE A 477 21.59 13.22 14.76
N GLY A 478 22.63 13.02 15.58
CA GLY A 478 22.87 11.78 16.32
C GLY A 478 22.91 11.97 17.84
N PRO A 479 23.11 10.87 18.61
CA PRO A 479 23.29 10.93 20.06
C PRO A 479 24.54 11.74 20.46
N GLY A 480 24.36 13.04 20.68
CA GLY A 480 25.43 14.00 20.96
C GLY A 480 25.11 15.43 20.53
N ASP A 481 24.22 15.60 19.54
CA ASP A 481 23.73 16.93 19.13
C ASP A 481 22.85 17.54 20.22
N THR A 482 23.31 18.65 20.82
CA THR A 482 22.62 19.28 21.94
C THR A 482 21.36 20.02 21.51
N TYR A 483 20.45 20.26 22.45
CA TYR A 483 19.23 21.05 22.23
C TYR A 483 19.54 22.46 21.70
N GLU A 484 20.70 23.04 22.04
CA GLU A 484 21.19 24.31 21.51
C GLU A 484 21.57 24.22 20.02
N GLY A 485 22.07 23.07 19.54
CA GLY A 485 22.31 22.81 18.12
C GLY A 485 21.02 22.79 17.30
N ILE A 486 19.98 22.14 17.83
CA ILE A 486 18.63 22.09 17.25
C ILE A 486 18.05 23.52 17.14
N VAL A 487 18.12 24.30 18.22
CA VAL A 487 17.69 25.71 18.21
C VAL A 487 18.51 26.52 17.20
N THR A 488 19.84 26.39 17.18
CA THR A 488 20.72 27.13 16.27
C THR A 488 20.42 26.84 14.79
N ALA A 489 20.08 25.59 14.45
CA ALA A 489 19.67 25.22 13.10
C ALA A 489 18.32 25.86 12.71
N ALA A 490 17.31 25.78 13.58
CA ALA A 490 16.01 26.41 13.36
C ALA A 490 16.12 27.94 13.24
N THR A 491 16.91 28.58 14.12
CA THR A 491 17.12 30.03 14.10
C THR A 491 17.88 30.48 12.85
N LYS A 492 18.84 29.69 12.33
CA LYS A 492 19.48 29.96 11.03
C LYS A 492 18.47 29.92 9.87
N TYR A 493 17.55 28.96 9.87
CA TYR A 493 16.51 28.87 8.83
C TYR A 493 15.57 30.09 8.86
N ILE A 494 15.14 30.51 10.05
CA ILE A 494 14.32 31.71 10.26
C ILE A 494 15.06 32.98 9.81
N PHE A 495 16.33 33.17 10.18
CA PHE A 495 17.11 34.31 9.71
C PHE A 495 17.38 34.29 8.19
N SER A 496 17.46 33.10 7.57
CA SER A 496 17.57 32.99 6.11
C SER A 496 16.27 33.44 5.41
N ALA A 497 15.10 33.07 5.95
CA ALA A 497 13.81 33.52 5.41
C ALA A 497 13.61 35.04 5.58
N LEU A 498 13.97 35.59 6.76
CA LEU A 498 13.83 37.03 7.04
C LEU A 498 14.77 37.91 6.21
N ARG A 499 15.92 37.39 5.74
CA ARG A 499 16.83 38.12 4.82
C ARG A 499 16.23 38.40 3.43
N HIS A 500 15.09 37.80 3.09
CA HIS A 500 14.35 38.09 1.85
C HIS A 500 13.09 38.93 2.08
N LEU A 501 12.87 39.43 3.31
CA LEU A 501 11.69 40.20 3.72
C LEU A 501 12.03 41.59 4.31
N LEU A 502 13.27 42.03 4.18
CA LEU A 502 13.72 43.39 4.46
C LEU A 502 14.38 43.98 3.19
N PRO A 503 14.10 45.25 2.84
CA PRO A 503 14.62 45.90 1.64
C PRO A 503 16.09 46.36 1.76
#